data_AF-A0A941YT86-F1
#
_entry.id   AF-A0A941YT86-F1
#
_cell.length_a   1.000
_cell.length_b   1.000
_cell.length_c   1.000
_cell.angle_alpha   90.00
_cell.angle_beta   90.00
_cell.angle_gamma   90.00
#
_symmetry.space_group_name_H-M   'P 1'
#
loop_
_entity.id
_entity.type
_entity.pdbx_description
1 polymer ?
#
loop_
_entity_poly.entity_id
_entity_poly.type
_entity_poly.pdbx_seq_one_letter_code
_entity_poly.pdbx_strand_id
1 'polypeptide(L)'
;MSRAVCLFAAALLLVPHWASAQMQPHRAEYALRLGTSPNAPRIGTALQDITLDCSGWHIKRDISSEIALTSTWKFSVASRLDGEEARSGNGFRYHTVQIQNGAERDTKGKVQRAGKELRAEIVSPNGPAQFVLPPPTLMPVAAISHLVDRLKAKAASFPALMFDAEVMGDAFLVDVTELDPEGLRPAPAADKPVAVPASQSWPVFMTFTPGRNQDQRPLFSVSAKVFNTGVLDRLTVDTGLLKVTADLQSLEMHKAPTCPGS
;
A
#
# COMPACT_ATOMS: atom_id res chain seq x y z
N MET A 1 -63.86 -25.21 -16.52
CA MET A 1 -63.31 -24.85 -15.20
C MET A 1 -62.52 -26.07 -14.76
N SER A 2 -61.20 -26.13 -14.60
CA SER A 2 -60.22 -25.14 -14.15
C SER A 2 -58.85 -25.45 -14.78
N ARG A 3 -58.03 -24.42 -14.95
CA ARG A 3 -56.70 -24.43 -15.56
C ARG A 3 -55.67 -25.05 -14.60
N ALA A 4 -54.89 -26.04 -15.04
CA ALA A 4 -53.67 -26.45 -14.35
C ALA A 4 -52.50 -25.60 -14.87
N VAL A 5 -52.02 -24.70 -14.03
CA VAL A 5 -50.91 -23.78 -14.28
C VAL A 5 -49.59 -24.52 -14.08
N CYS A 6 -48.75 -24.53 -15.12
CA CYS A 6 -47.35 -24.93 -15.03
C CYS A 6 -46.57 -23.91 -14.19
N LEU A 7 -46.04 -24.33 -13.04
CA LEU A 7 -45.08 -23.57 -12.26
C LEU A 7 -43.65 -23.93 -12.73
N PHE A 8 -43.06 -23.09 -13.57
CA PHE A 8 -41.61 -23.04 -13.78
C PHE A 8 -40.98 -22.39 -12.55
N ALA A 9 -40.35 -23.20 -11.67
CA ALA A 9 -39.46 -22.69 -10.65
C ALA A 9 -38.10 -22.37 -11.28
N ALA A 10 -37.93 -21.13 -11.72
CA ALA A 10 -36.61 -20.61 -12.07
C ALA A 10 -35.80 -20.40 -10.77
N ALA A 11 -34.94 -21.35 -10.44
CA ALA A 11 -33.93 -21.16 -9.42
C ALA A 11 -32.90 -20.15 -9.94
N LEU A 12 -33.07 -18.87 -9.56
CA LEU A 12 -32.03 -17.86 -9.64
C LEU A 12 -30.89 -18.32 -8.72
N LEU A 13 -29.88 -18.96 -9.31
CA LEU A 13 -28.56 -19.09 -8.72
C LEU A 13 -28.00 -17.68 -8.57
N LEU A 14 -28.29 -17.03 -7.44
CA LEU A 14 -27.48 -15.96 -6.91
C LEU A 14 -26.12 -16.58 -6.60
N VAL A 15 -25.25 -16.62 -7.60
CA VAL A 15 -23.84 -16.90 -7.36
C VAL A 15 -23.40 -15.76 -6.44
N PRO A 16 -23.02 -16.04 -5.19
CA PRO A 16 -22.37 -15.01 -4.41
C PRO A 16 -21.10 -14.69 -5.19
N HIS A 17 -21.06 -13.52 -5.83
CA HIS A 17 -19.77 -12.90 -6.09
C HIS A 17 -19.21 -12.66 -4.71
N TRP A 18 -18.39 -13.60 -4.24
CA TRP A 18 -17.43 -13.32 -3.19
C TRP A 18 -16.54 -12.24 -3.79
N ALA A 19 -16.96 -10.99 -3.64
CA ALA A 19 -16.10 -9.86 -3.82
C ALA A 19 -15.01 -10.08 -2.76
N SER A 20 -13.91 -10.71 -3.20
CA SER A 20 -12.64 -10.75 -2.46
C SER A 20 -12.41 -9.34 -1.92
N ALA A 21 -11.78 -9.20 -0.75
CA ALA A 21 -11.41 -7.89 -0.26
C ALA A 21 -10.32 -7.30 -1.14
N GLN A 22 -10.73 -6.81 -2.30
CA GLN A 22 -9.84 -6.33 -3.30
C GLN A 22 -9.61 -4.86 -3.02
N MET A 23 -8.34 -4.48 -3.10
CA MET A 23 -7.96 -3.08 -3.29
C MET A 23 -8.95 -2.43 -4.26
N GLN A 24 -9.48 -1.27 -3.91
CA GLN A 24 -10.33 -0.50 -4.80
C GLN A 24 -9.47 0.57 -5.48
N PRO A 25 -9.61 0.80 -6.79
CA PRO A 25 -8.91 1.88 -7.47
C PRO A 25 -9.25 3.24 -6.84
N HIS A 26 -8.25 4.06 -6.54
CA HIS A 26 -8.44 5.37 -5.92
C HIS A 26 -7.21 6.27 -6.06
N ARG A 27 -7.44 7.58 -5.92
CA ARG A 27 -6.43 8.61 -5.72
C ARG A 27 -6.55 9.18 -4.32
N ALA A 28 -5.48 9.12 -3.53
CA ALA A 28 -5.40 9.61 -2.17
C ALA A 28 -4.25 10.61 -2.03
N GLU A 29 -4.53 11.74 -1.38
CA GLU A 29 -3.54 12.77 -1.06
C GLU A 29 -3.41 12.90 0.45
N TYR A 30 -2.17 13.02 0.92
CA TYR A 30 -1.82 13.02 2.34
C TYR A 30 -0.99 14.24 2.70
N ALA A 31 -1.23 14.78 3.89
CA ALA A 31 -0.34 15.75 4.52
C ALA A 31 0.72 15.01 5.34
N LEU A 32 1.99 15.29 5.08
CA LEU A 32 3.09 14.74 5.86
C LEU A 32 3.47 15.69 7.00
N ARG A 33 3.60 15.18 8.22
CA ARG A 33 3.96 15.97 9.40
C ARG A 33 5.09 15.33 10.19
N LEU A 34 5.91 16.16 10.84
CA LEU A 34 7.00 15.70 11.70
C LEU A 34 6.53 15.57 13.15
N GLY A 35 6.49 14.34 13.64
CA GLY A 35 6.01 13.99 14.98
C GLY A 35 4.54 13.62 15.02
N THR A 36 4.09 13.18 16.20
CA THR A 36 2.73 12.64 16.43
C THR A 36 1.81 13.60 17.18
N SER A 37 2.27 14.82 17.46
CA SER A 37 1.41 15.84 18.09
C SER A 37 0.31 16.27 17.12
N PRO A 38 -0.93 16.53 17.57
CA PRO A 38 -1.98 17.10 16.73
C PRO A 38 -1.59 18.43 16.05
N ASN A 39 -0.63 19.16 16.63
CA ASN A 39 -0.09 20.42 16.11
C ASN A 39 1.30 20.25 15.45
N ALA A 40 1.67 19.02 15.09
CA ALA A 40 2.94 18.73 14.43
C ALA A 40 3.07 19.56 13.12
N PRO A 41 4.25 20.13 12.84
CA PRO A 41 4.46 20.93 11.65
C PRO A 41 4.32 20.06 10.40
N ARG A 42 3.64 20.60 9.39
CA ARG A 42 3.58 20.00 8.06
C ARG A 42 4.93 20.16 7.37
N ILE A 43 5.47 19.05 6.91
CA ILE A 43 6.77 18.96 6.24
C ILE A 43 6.66 18.57 4.77
N GLY A 44 5.46 18.18 4.31
CA GLY A 44 5.32 17.72 2.94
C GLY A 44 3.95 17.18 2.56
N THR A 45 3.96 16.40 1.48
CA THR A 45 2.80 15.73 0.88
C THR A 45 3.19 14.37 0.33
N ALA A 46 2.23 13.45 0.37
CA ALA A 46 2.27 12.24 -0.44
C ALA A 46 0.99 12.15 -1.29
N LEU A 47 1.13 11.69 -2.52
CA LEU A 47 0.03 11.39 -3.41
C LEU A 47 0.18 9.96 -3.87
N GLN A 48 -0.91 9.21 -3.87
CA GLN A 48 -0.97 7.86 -4.40
C GLN A 48 -2.19 7.72 -5.29
N ASP A 49 -1.97 7.39 -6.55
CA ASP A 49 -3.00 7.15 -7.55
C ASP A 49 -2.87 5.71 -8.05
N ILE A 50 -3.87 4.90 -7.70
CA ILE A 50 -3.94 3.50 -8.06
C ILE A 50 -5.15 3.30 -8.96
N THR A 51 -4.89 2.99 -10.22
CA THR A 51 -5.93 2.66 -11.21
C THR A 51 -5.86 1.18 -11.57
N LEU A 52 -6.95 0.67 -12.13
CA LEU A 52 -7.05 -0.70 -12.60
C LEU A 52 -7.65 -0.68 -14.00
N ASP A 53 -7.01 -1.39 -14.91
CA ASP A 53 -7.59 -1.75 -16.20
C ASP A 53 -7.54 -3.27 -16.40
N CYS A 54 -7.86 -3.73 -17.61
CA CYS A 54 -7.89 -5.17 -17.88
C CYS A 54 -6.51 -5.82 -18.00
N SER A 55 -5.45 -5.02 -18.15
CA SER A 55 -4.06 -5.50 -18.16
C SER A 55 -3.48 -5.64 -16.76
N GLY A 56 -3.91 -4.79 -15.81
CA GLY A 56 -3.42 -4.83 -14.44
C GLY A 56 -3.64 -3.52 -13.69
N TRP A 57 -2.94 -3.44 -12.56
CA TRP A 57 -2.89 -2.28 -11.69
C TRP A 57 -1.82 -1.30 -12.17
N HIS A 58 -2.14 -0.01 -12.15
CA HIS A 58 -1.18 1.06 -12.36
C HIS A 58 -1.04 1.86 -11.07
N ILE A 59 0.19 2.13 -10.67
CA ILE A 59 0.53 2.76 -9.40
C ILE A 59 1.38 3.98 -9.73
N LYS A 60 0.85 5.16 -9.40
CA LYS A 60 1.63 6.40 -9.37
C LYS A 60 1.73 6.87 -7.93
N ARG A 61 2.93 7.22 -7.50
CA ARG A 61 3.16 7.76 -6.16
C ARG A 61 4.15 8.90 -6.23
N ASP A 62 3.77 10.03 -5.66
CA ASP A 62 4.62 11.21 -5.53
C ASP A 62 4.72 11.60 -4.06
N ILE A 63 5.93 11.56 -3.51
CA ILE A 63 6.23 11.96 -2.13
C ILE A 63 7.19 13.13 -2.20
N SER A 64 6.94 14.18 -1.40
CA SER A 64 7.86 15.29 -1.20
C SER A 64 7.81 15.74 0.24
N SER A 65 8.98 15.89 0.86
CA SER A 65 9.13 16.33 2.23
C SER A 65 10.40 17.16 2.41
N GLU A 66 10.32 18.19 3.25
CA GLU A 66 11.45 19.01 3.70
C GLU A 66 11.35 19.22 5.21
N ILE A 67 12.44 18.91 5.91
CA ILE A 67 12.58 19.10 7.35
C ILE A 67 13.70 20.12 7.59
N ALA A 68 13.37 21.27 8.16
CA ALA A 68 14.36 22.23 8.63
C ALA A 68 14.92 21.76 9.99
N LEU A 69 16.20 21.37 10.02
CA LEU A 69 16.89 20.99 11.25
C LEU A 69 17.47 22.22 11.96
N THR A 70 17.90 23.22 11.18
CA THR A 70 18.31 24.55 11.65
C THR A 70 17.86 25.60 10.64
N SER A 71 18.20 26.88 10.87
CA SER A 71 17.93 27.96 9.91
C SER A 71 18.69 27.81 8.58
N THR A 72 19.83 27.10 8.58
CA THR A 72 20.70 26.94 7.41
C THR A 72 20.79 25.51 6.90
N TRP A 73 20.30 24.53 7.67
CA TRP A 73 20.35 23.12 7.31
C TRP A 73 18.96 22.50 7.22
N LYS A 74 18.69 21.94 6.05
CA LYS A 74 17.44 21.28 5.70
C LYS A 74 17.74 19.87 5.19
N PHE A 75 16.86 18.94 5.52
CA PHE A 75 16.82 17.61 4.96
C PHE A 75 15.63 17.51 4.02
N SER A 76 15.85 17.15 2.76
CA SER A 76 14.79 17.02 1.76
C SER A 76 14.79 15.64 1.12
N VAL A 77 13.59 15.11 0.90
CA VAL A 77 13.35 13.85 0.22
C VAL A 77 12.19 14.05 -0.75
N ALA A 78 12.40 13.67 -2.00
CA ALA A 78 11.33 13.47 -2.97
C ALA A 78 11.45 12.07 -3.58
N SER A 79 10.32 11.43 -3.84
CA SER A 79 10.24 10.13 -4.52
C SER A 79 9.08 10.18 -5.52
N ARG A 80 9.33 9.74 -6.75
CA ARG A 80 8.28 9.49 -7.74
C ARG A 80 8.37 8.04 -8.19
N LEU A 81 7.26 7.31 -8.12
CA LEU A 81 7.12 5.94 -8.58
C LEU A 81 6.05 5.89 -9.67
N ASP A 82 6.37 5.24 -10.78
CA ASP A 82 5.41 4.76 -11.77
C ASP A 82 5.59 3.24 -11.90
N GLY A 83 4.51 2.48 -11.73
CA GLY A 83 4.58 1.03 -11.76
C GLY A 83 3.32 0.33 -12.23
N GLU A 84 3.51 -0.86 -12.79
CA GLU A 84 2.48 -1.73 -13.33
C GLU A 84 2.54 -3.09 -12.65
N GLU A 85 1.50 -3.45 -11.90
CA GLU A 85 1.37 -4.75 -11.25
C GLU A 85 0.36 -5.61 -12.00
N ALA A 86 0.78 -6.83 -12.36
CA ALA A 86 -0.12 -7.77 -13.02
C ALA A 86 -1.31 -8.11 -12.10
N ARG A 87 -2.53 -8.21 -12.66
CA ARG A 87 -3.74 -8.54 -11.86
C ARG A 87 -3.63 -9.85 -11.08
N SER A 88 -2.77 -10.77 -11.51
CA SER A 88 -2.47 -12.03 -10.82
C SER A 88 -1.54 -11.89 -9.61
N GLY A 89 -0.97 -10.70 -9.37
CA GLY A 89 0.00 -10.44 -8.31
C GLY A 89 1.40 -11.03 -8.54
N ASN A 90 1.66 -11.62 -9.72
CA ASN A 90 2.89 -12.37 -10.02
C ASN A 90 3.94 -11.59 -10.83
N GLY A 91 3.78 -10.28 -10.95
CA GLY A 91 4.76 -9.44 -11.60
C GLY A 91 4.52 -7.97 -11.36
N PHE A 92 5.61 -7.22 -11.36
CA PHE A 92 5.62 -5.78 -11.14
C PHE A 92 6.74 -5.16 -11.96
N ARG A 93 6.41 -4.18 -12.80
CA ARG A 93 7.39 -3.33 -13.49
C ARG A 93 7.32 -1.95 -12.87
N TYR A 94 8.46 -1.32 -12.65
CA TYR A 94 8.46 0.00 -12.04
C TYR A 94 9.64 0.85 -12.47
N HIS A 95 9.46 2.16 -12.33
CA HIS A 95 10.49 3.19 -12.40
C HIS A 95 10.33 4.10 -11.19
N THR A 96 11.42 4.34 -10.49
CA THR A 96 11.49 5.21 -9.32
C THR A 96 12.57 6.26 -9.53
N VAL A 97 12.22 7.52 -9.34
CA VAL A 97 13.18 8.64 -9.29
C VAL A 97 13.12 9.24 -7.89
N GLN A 98 14.25 9.18 -7.18
CA GLN A 98 14.36 9.68 -5.81
C GLN A 98 15.39 10.79 -5.76
N ILE A 99 15.07 11.86 -5.03
CA ILE A 99 15.99 12.97 -4.79
C ILE A 99 16.13 13.11 -3.28
N GLN A 100 17.34 12.92 -2.77
CA GLN A 100 17.65 13.11 -1.35
C GLN A 100 18.74 14.17 -1.22
N ASN A 101 18.40 15.30 -0.58
CA ASN A 101 19.32 16.45 -0.42
C ASN A 101 19.98 16.88 -1.75
N GLY A 102 19.23 16.84 -2.85
CA GLY A 102 19.70 17.17 -4.20
C GLY A 102 20.43 16.03 -4.94
N ALA A 103 20.77 14.93 -4.27
CA ALA A 103 21.32 13.74 -4.94
C ALA A 103 20.19 12.91 -5.55
N GLU A 104 20.22 12.73 -6.86
CA GLU A 104 19.22 11.96 -7.60
C GLU A 104 19.63 10.48 -7.77
N ARG A 105 18.65 9.59 -7.64
CA ARG A 105 18.75 8.16 -7.91
C ARG A 105 17.59 7.72 -8.80
N ASP A 106 17.92 7.27 -10.01
CA ASP A 106 16.98 6.64 -10.95
C ASP A 106 17.11 5.11 -10.84
N THR A 107 16.01 4.42 -10.52
CA THR A 107 15.95 2.96 -10.42
C THR A 107 14.82 2.40 -11.26
N LYS A 108 15.11 1.41 -12.11
CA LYS A 108 14.11 0.67 -12.88
C LYS A 108 14.15 -0.77 -12.45
N GLY A 109 12.99 -1.40 -12.32
CA GLY A 109 12.94 -2.80 -11.93
C GLY A 109 11.79 -3.58 -12.54
N LYS A 110 12.00 -4.89 -12.59
CA LYS A 110 11.05 -5.86 -13.05
C LYS A 110 11.08 -7.06 -12.12
N VAL A 111 9.96 -7.34 -11.48
CA VAL A 111 9.68 -8.59 -10.79
C VAL A 111 8.77 -9.43 -11.67
N GLN A 112 9.12 -10.70 -11.88
CA GLN A 112 8.31 -11.61 -12.68
C GLN A 112 8.46 -13.05 -12.20
N ARG A 113 7.40 -13.84 -12.37
CA ARG A 113 7.45 -15.28 -12.14
C ARG A 113 8.36 -15.96 -13.17
N ALA A 114 9.32 -16.74 -12.68
CA ALA A 114 10.20 -17.60 -13.46
C ALA A 114 10.06 -19.04 -12.95
N GLY A 115 9.19 -19.83 -13.57
CA GLY A 115 8.82 -21.15 -13.06
C GLY A 115 8.09 -21.04 -11.72
N LYS A 116 8.67 -21.64 -10.66
CA LYS A 116 8.11 -21.60 -9.30
C LYS A 116 8.58 -20.40 -8.47
N GLU A 117 9.55 -19.64 -8.98
CA GLU A 117 10.20 -18.54 -8.28
C GLU A 117 9.69 -17.18 -8.75
N LEU A 118 9.88 -16.13 -7.94
CA LEU A 118 9.78 -14.74 -8.36
C LEU A 118 11.19 -14.18 -8.51
N ARG A 119 11.52 -13.69 -9.70
CA ARG A 119 12.82 -13.10 -10.01
C ARG A 119 12.68 -11.59 -10.09
N ALA A 120 13.58 -10.88 -9.42
CA ALA A 120 13.76 -9.44 -9.53
C ALA A 120 14.98 -9.13 -10.40
N GLU A 121 14.81 -8.21 -11.34
CA GLU A 121 15.84 -7.61 -12.18
C GLU A 121 15.76 -6.09 -11.98
N ILE A 122 16.84 -5.48 -11.48
CA ILE A 122 16.85 -4.07 -11.07
C ILE A 122 18.07 -3.38 -11.69
N VAL A 123 17.87 -2.21 -12.26
CA VAL A 123 18.93 -1.32 -12.73
C VAL A 123 18.89 -0.06 -11.90
N SER A 124 20.01 0.28 -11.27
CA SER A 124 20.17 1.48 -10.44
C SER A 124 21.49 2.18 -10.77
N PRO A 125 21.81 3.35 -10.18
CA PRO A 125 23.09 4.01 -10.43
C PRO A 125 24.31 3.18 -9.96
N ASN A 126 24.09 2.20 -9.09
CA ASN A 126 25.14 1.28 -8.62
C ASN A 126 25.37 0.08 -9.58
N GLY A 127 24.61 0.00 -10.69
CA GLY A 127 24.66 -1.09 -11.66
C GLY A 127 23.42 -2.00 -11.63
N PRO A 128 23.38 -2.99 -12.53
CA PRO A 128 22.31 -3.99 -12.58
C PRO A 128 22.46 -5.05 -11.49
N ALA A 129 21.34 -5.54 -10.98
CA ALA A 129 21.25 -6.64 -10.03
C ALA A 129 20.12 -7.60 -10.44
N GLN A 130 20.33 -8.89 -10.22
CA GLN A 130 19.32 -9.91 -10.46
C GLN A 130 19.37 -10.97 -9.35
N PHE A 131 18.20 -11.32 -8.80
CA PHE A 131 18.09 -12.29 -7.72
C PHE A 131 16.68 -12.86 -7.63
N VAL A 132 16.52 -13.94 -6.84
CA VAL A 132 15.23 -14.59 -6.58
C VAL A 132 14.66 -14.09 -5.26
N LEU A 133 13.42 -13.62 -5.24
CA LEU A 133 12.71 -13.16 -4.04
C LEU A 133 12.28 -14.34 -3.15
N PRO A 134 12.27 -14.16 -1.82
CA PRO A 134 11.81 -15.20 -0.90
C PRO A 134 10.31 -15.51 -1.13
N PRO A 135 9.90 -16.77 -1.30
CA PRO A 135 8.50 -17.09 -1.54
C PRO A 135 7.67 -17.14 -0.22
N PRO A 136 6.40 -16.68 -0.21
CA PRO A 136 5.70 -15.96 -1.26
C PRO A 136 5.77 -14.44 -1.08
N THR A 137 6.72 -13.75 -1.73
CA THR A 137 6.69 -12.28 -1.84
C THR A 137 5.48 -11.80 -2.63
N LEU A 138 4.68 -10.92 -2.02
CA LEU A 138 3.56 -10.22 -2.62
C LEU A 138 4.03 -8.92 -3.27
N MET A 139 3.45 -8.57 -4.42
CA MET A 139 3.64 -7.26 -5.04
C MET A 139 2.80 -6.19 -4.31
N PRO A 140 3.06 -4.88 -4.47
CA PRO A 140 2.48 -3.85 -3.61
C PRO A 140 0.95 -3.85 -3.46
N VAL A 141 0.18 -4.00 -4.54
CA VAL A 141 -1.29 -4.04 -4.49
C VAL A 141 -1.79 -5.38 -3.95
N ALA A 142 -1.16 -6.49 -4.34
CA ALA A 142 -1.44 -7.81 -3.79
C ALA A 142 -1.19 -7.86 -2.27
N ALA A 143 -0.18 -7.17 -1.76
CA ALA A 143 0.14 -7.08 -0.35
C ALA A 143 -0.95 -6.36 0.46
N ILE A 144 -1.46 -5.23 -0.03
CA ILE A 144 -2.59 -4.53 0.61
C ILE A 144 -3.88 -5.36 0.53
N SER A 145 -4.15 -6.00 -0.61
CA SER A 145 -5.32 -6.88 -0.73
C SER A 145 -5.24 -8.04 0.27
N HIS A 146 -4.06 -8.66 0.40
CA HIS A 146 -3.81 -9.70 1.39
C HIS A 146 -4.02 -9.20 2.82
N LEU A 147 -3.47 -8.04 3.17
CA LEU A 147 -3.67 -7.40 4.47
C LEU A 147 -5.16 -7.26 4.80
N VAL A 148 -5.97 -6.72 3.88
CA VAL A 148 -7.40 -6.56 4.08
C VAL A 148 -8.12 -7.90 4.19
N ASP A 149 -7.80 -8.89 3.35
CA ASP A 149 -8.39 -10.23 3.41
C ASP A 149 -8.16 -10.88 4.78
N ARG A 150 -6.94 -10.78 5.32
CA ARG A 150 -6.57 -11.33 6.63
C ARG A 150 -7.29 -10.62 7.78
N LEU A 151 -7.41 -9.30 7.73
CA LEU A 151 -8.17 -8.51 8.72
C LEU A 151 -9.67 -8.84 8.69
N LYS A 152 -10.27 -9.00 7.49
CA LYS A 152 -11.66 -9.47 7.36
C LYS A 152 -11.86 -10.88 7.93
N ALA A 153 -10.86 -11.75 7.77
CA ALA A 153 -10.83 -13.07 8.37
C ALA A 153 -10.55 -13.05 9.89
N LYS A 154 -10.46 -11.87 10.51
CA LYS A 154 -10.19 -11.66 11.95
C LYS A 154 -8.87 -12.30 12.41
N ALA A 155 -7.88 -12.35 11.53
CA ALA A 155 -6.53 -12.74 11.91
C ALA A 155 -5.89 -11.61 12.73
N ALA A 156 -5.83 -11.77 14.05
CA ALA A 156 -5.31 -10.76 14.97
C ALA A 156 -3.83 -10.39 14.68
N SER A 157 -3.05 -11.33 14.16
CA SER A 157 -1.68 -11.09 13.70
C SER A 157 -1.29 -12.06 12.59
N PHE A 158 -0.45 -11.62 11.66
CA PHE A 158 0.11 -12.44 10.59
C PHE A 158 1.34 -11.78 9.93
N PRO A 159 2.31 -12.59 9.44
CA PRO A 159 3.38 -12.10 8.59
C PRO A 159 2.98 -12.07 7.12
N ALA A 160 3.60 -11.19 6.35
CA ALA A 160 3.58 -11.20 4.89
C ALA A 160 4.92 -10.73 4.31
N LEU A 161 5.39 -11.40 3.25
CA LEU A 161 6.51 -10.87 2.47
C LEU A 161 5.97 -9.91 1.41
N MET A 162 6.51 -8.70 1.33
CA MET A 162 6.10 -7.66 0.38
C MET A 162 7.32 -7.10 -0.34
N PHE A 163 7.26 -7.04 -1.67
CA PHE A 163 8.29 -6.36 -2.46
C PHE A 163 8.16 -4.84 -2.30
N ASP A 164 9.29 -4.17 -2.09
CA ASP A 164 9.36 -2.72 -2.00
C ASP A 164 10.33 -2.15 -3.03
N ALA A 165 9.84 -1.21 -3.83
CA ALA A 165 10.57 -0.58 -4.93
C ALA A 165 11.30 0.71 -4.53
N GLU A 166 10.99 1.31 -3.39
CA GLU A 166 11.45 2.67 -3.05
C GLU A 166 12.52 2.69 -1.95
N VAL A 167 12.49 1.80 -0.97
CA VAL A 167 13.42 1.80 0.16
C VAL A 167 14.55 0.81 -0.06
N MET A 168 14.25 -0.44 -0.41
CA MET A 168 15.26 -1.50 -0.52
C MET A 168 15.46 -2.07 -1.92
N GLY A 169 14.42 -2.11 -2.75
CA GLY A 169 14.47 -2.87 -4.00
C GLY A 169 14.58 -4.38 -3.73
N ASP A 170 13.96 -4.90 -2.68
CA ASP A 170 13.88 -6.33 -2.31
C ASP A 170 12.58 -6.54 -1.51
N ALA A 171 12.40 -7.71 -0.89
CA ALA A 171 11.25 -7.98 -0.03
C ALA A 171 11.47 -7.57 1.43
N PHE A 172 10.49 -6.89 2.01
CA PHE A 172 10.30 -6.83 3.46
C PHE A 172 9.53 -8.05 3.95
N LEU A 173 9.88 -8.55 5.13
CA LEU A 173 8.96 -9.25 6.01
C LEU A 173 8.19 -8.20 6.82
N VAL A 174 6.87 -8.24 6.69
CA VAL A 174 5.95 -7.34 7.37
C VAL A 174 5.12 -8.15 8.37
N ASP A 175 5.39 -7.96 9.66
CA ASP A 175 4.54 -8.54 10.71
C ASP A 175 3.43 -7.57 11.05
N VAL A 176 2.18 -7.99 10.86
CA VAL A 176 0.97 -7.19 11.08
C VAL A 176 0.31 -7.63 12.37
N THR A 177 -0.16 -6.67 13.16
CA THR A 177 -1.01 -6.89 14.34
C THR A 177 -2.18 -5.92 14.29
N GLU A 178 -3.41 -6.41 14.45
CA GLU A 178 -4.58 -5.56 14.66
C GLU A 178 -4.50 -4.92 16.06
N LEU A 179 -4.74 -3.62 16.14
CA LEU A 179 -4.72 -2.86 17.39
C LEU A 179 -6.13 -2.71 17.97
N ASP A 180 -6.21 -2.29 19.22
CA ASP A 180 -7.44 -1.70 19.73
C ASP A 180 -7.72 -0.35 19.04
N PRO A 181 -8.99 0.09 18.91
CA PRO A 181 -9.34 1.38 18.30
C PRO A 181 -8.61 2.59 18.88
N GLU A 182 -8.31 2.55 20.19
CA GLU A 182 -7.58 3.60 20.92
C GLU A 182 -6.06 3.58 20.65
N GLY A 183 -5.55 2.51 20.03
CA GLY A 183 -4.14 2.35 19.68
C GLY A 183 -3.67 3.23 18.52
N LEU A 184 -4.60 3.85 17.78
CA LEU A 184 -4.25 4.84 16.75
C LEU A 184 -4.28 6.26 17.28
N ARG A 185 -3.30 7.05 16.81
CA ARG A 185 -3.28 8.50 17.01
C ARG A 185 -4.63 9.14 16.57
N PRO A 186 -5.14 10.15 17.29
CA PRO A 186 -6.26 10.94 16.80
C PRO A 186 -5.91 11.68 15.51
N ALA A 187 -6.93 11.93 14.67
CA ALA A 187 -6.76 12.80 13.52
C ALA A 187 -6.36 14.22 13.99
N PRO A 188 -5.54 14.96 13.24
CA PRO A 188 -5.22 16.35 13.56
C PRO A 188 -6.50 17.21 13.60
N ALA A 189 -6.66 18.04 14.63
CA ALA A 189 -7.87 18.84 14.83
C ALA A 189 -8.11 19.86 13.70
N ALA A 190 -7.05 20.28 13.02
CA ALA A 190 -7.12 21.21 11.90
C ALA A 190 -7.59 20.56 10.58
N ASP A 191 -7.56 19.22 10.49
CA ASP A 191 -7.88 18.51 9.26
C ASP A 191 -9.39 18.27 9.17
N LYS A 192 -9.96 18.46 7.98
CA LYS A 192 -11.35 18.12 7.72
C LYS A 192 -11.44 16.59 7.55
N PRO A 193 -12.43 15.92 8.18
CA PRO A 193 -12.61 14.48 7.99
C PRO A 193 -12.83 14.15 6.52
N VAL A 194 -12.02 13.23 5.99
CA VAL A 194 -12.21 12.67 4.64
C VAL A 194 -13.09 11.43 4.76
N ALA A 195 -14.24 11.45 4.07
CA ALA A 195 -15.14 10.32 4.06
C ALA A 195 -14.61 9.21 3.15
N VAL A 196 -14.45 8.00 3.69
CA VAL A 196 -14.14 6.80 2.90
C VAL A 196 -15.42 5.97 2.75
N PRO A 197 -15.97 5.82 1.53
CA PRO A 197 -17.32 5.26 1.33
C PRO A 197 -17.54 3.88 1.95
N ALA A 198 -18.59 3.76 2.78
CA ALA A 198 -19.16 2.52 3.32
C ALA A 198 -18.12 1.49 3.80
N SER A 199 -17.06 1.98 4.46
CA SER A 199 -15.85 1.20 4.67
C SER A 199 -15.68 0.77 6.13
N GLN A 200 -15.64 -0.54 6.35
CA GLN A 200 -15.06 -1.11 7.56
C GLN A 200 -13.58 -0.73 7.62
N SER A 201 -13.04 -0.50 8.81
CA SER A 201 -11.62 -0.18 8.98
C SER A 201 -11.02 -0.86 10.20
N TRP A 202 -9.73 -1.12 10.13
CA TRP A 202 -8.95 -1.71 11.21
C TRP A 202 -7.75 -0.82 11.55
N PRO A 203 -7.50 -0.53 12.83
CA PRO A 203 -6.22 -0.02 13.26
C PRO A 203 -5.19 -1.16 13.24
N VAL A 204 -4.02 -0.92 12.66
CA VAL A 204 -2.95 -1.93 12.59
C VAL A 204 -1.62 -1.34 13.01
N PHE A 205 -0.76 -2.21 13.53
CA PHE A 205 0.66 -1.99 13.72
C PHE A 205 1.44 -2.97 12.86
N MET A 206 2.50 -2.48 12.22
CA MET A 206 3.31 -3.23 11.28
C MET A 206 4.79 -2.99 11.56
N THR A 207 5.61 -4.04 11.57
CA THR A 207 7.07 -3.93 11.60
C THR A 207 7.68 -4.40 10.29
N PHE A 208 8.70 -3.70 9.80
CA PHE A 208 9.31 -3.93 8.50
C PHE A 208 10.76 -4.39 8.68
N THR A 209 11.02 -5.68 8.46
CA THR A 209 12.34 -6.31 8.56
C THR A 209 12.80 -6.78 7.17
N PRO A 210 14.10 -6.80 6.85
CA PRO A 210 14.56 -7.35 5.57
C PRO A 210 14.15 -8.83 5.41
N GLY A 211 13.49 -9.18 4.32
CA GLY A 211 12.86 -10.48 4.13
C GLY A 211 13.84 -11.67 4.02
N ARG A 212 15.10 -11.41 3.65
CA ARG A 212 16.18 -12.41 3.60
C ARG A 212 16.93 -12.61 4.90
N ASN A 213 16.93 -11.59 5.77
CA ASN A 213 17.75 -11.55 7.00
C ASN A 213 16.84 -11.28 8.20
N GLN A 214 16.02 -12.27 8.55
CA GLN A 214 14.94 -12.12 9.53
C GLN A 214 15.42 -12.00 10.98
N ASP A 215 16.69 -12.35 11.25
CA ASP A 215 17.31 -12.15 12.56
C ASP A 215 17.64 -10.67 12.85
N GLN A 216 17.49 -9.80 11.86
CA GLN A 216 17.68 -8.36 12.03
C GLN A 216 16.48 -7.72 12.72
N ARG A 217 16.76 -6.68 13.52
CA ARG A 217 15.69 -5.84 14.09
C ARG A 217 14.92 -5.14 12.97
N PRO A 218 13.63 -4.83 13.16
CA PRO A 218 12.86 -4.02 12.21
C PRO A 218 13.57 -2.71 11.88
N LEU A 219 13.57 -2.34 10.60
CA LEU A 219 14.13 -1.08 10.11
C LEU A 219 13.25 0.11 10.49
N PHE A 220 11.95 -0.10 10.50
CA PHE A 220 10.95 0.86 10.97
C PHE A 220 9.66 0.13 11.31
N SER A 221 8.74 0.86 11.93
CA SER A 221 7.38 0.40 12.17
C SER A 221 6.37 1.40 11.61
N VAL A 222 5.17 0.92 11.34
CA VAL A 222 4.05 1.72 10.85
C VAL A 222 2.81 1.39 11.65
N SER A 223 2.16 2.39 12.21
CA SER A 223 0.76 2.29 12.62
C SER A 223 -0.13 2.94 11.57
N ALA A 224 -1.27 2.34 11.23
CA ALA A 224 -2.19 2.90 10.23
C ALA A 224 -3.65 2.48 10.48
N LYS A 225 -4.59 3.28 9.99
CA LYS A 225 -5.97 2.87 9.77
C LYS A 225 -6.08 2.29 8.36
N VAL A 226 -6.45 1.03 8.25
CA VAL A 226 -6.64 0.32 6.97
C VAL A 226 -8.13 0.19 6.72
N PHE A 227 -8.62 0.69 5.60
CA PHE A 227 -10.01 0.49 5.19
C PHE A 227 -10.16 -0.79 4.35
N ASN A 228 -11.36 -1.36 4.35
CA ASN A 228 -11.71 -2.52 3.53
C ASN A 228 -11.63 -2.28 2.02
N THR A 229 -11.52 -1.02 1.60
CA THR A 229 -11.25 -0.57 0.23
C THR A 229 -9.75 -0.58 -0.11
N GLY A 230 -8.87 -0.81 0.88
CA GLY A 230 -7.42 -0.69 0.75
C GLY A 230 -6.88 0.76 0.86
N VAL A 231 -7.77 1.75 1.05
CA VAL A 231 -7.36 3.11 1.44
C VAL A 231 -6.71 3.06 2.82
N LEU A 232 -5.65 3.84 3.01
CA LEU A 232 -4.97 4.00 4.29
C LEU A 232 -5.22 5.40 4.84
N ASP A 233 -5.20 5.56 6.16
CA ASP A 233 -5.29 6.86 6.83
C ASP A 233 -4.57 6.82 8.18
N ARG A 234 -4.25 7.98 8.75
CA ARG A 234 -3.57 8.16 10.04
C ARG A 234 -2.30 7.32 10.16
N LEU A 235 -1.50 7.30 9.10
CA LEU A 235 -0.24 6.57 9.11
C LEU A 235 0.73 7.26 10.06
N THR A 236 1.50 6.47 10.80
CA THR A 236 2.65 6.93 11.59
C THR A 236 3.81 6.00 11.29
N VAL A 237 4.81 6.50 10.56
CA VAL A 237 6.06 5.81 10.29
C VAL A 237 7.05 6.19 11.38
N ASP A 238 7.57 5.20 12.11
CA ASP A 238 8.55 5.38 13.18
C ASP A 238 9.85 4.64 12.85
N THR A 239 10.91 5.41 12.65
CA THR A 239 12.26 4.88 12.34
C THR A 239 13.13 4.72 13.59
N GLY A 240 12.60 5.00 14.78
CA GLY A 240 13.33 5.11 16.04
C GLY A 240 14.07 6.44 16.22
N LEU A 241 14.40 7.15 15.13
CA LEU A 241 15.04 8.46 15.15
C LEU A 241 14.03 9.60 14.97
N LEU A 242 13.05 9.39 14.10
CA LEU A 242 12.01 10.35 13.80
C LEU A 242 10.69 9.63 13.52
N LYS A 243 9.60 10.35 13.78
CA LYS A 243 8.25 9.90 13.45
C LYS A 243 7.68 10.83 12.40
N VAL A 244 7.21 10.28 11.29
CA VAL A 244 6.47 11.04 10.27
C VAL A 244 5.06 10.50 10.22
N THR A 245 4.07 11.38 10.23
CA THR A 245 2.69 11.00 10.01
C THR A 245 2.22 11.35 8.62
N ALA A 246 1.30 10.55 8.09
CA ALA A 246 0.58 10.86 6.86
C ALA A 246 -0.93 10.77 7.14
N ASP A 247 -1.63 11.89 7.01
CA ASP A 247 -3.07 12.01 7.26
C ASP A 247 -3.78 12.28 5.93
N LEU A 248 -4.83 11.51 5.63
CA LEU A 248 -5.60 11.63 4.40
C LEU A 248 -6.26 13.02 4.33
N GLN A 249 -6.01 13.75 3.25
CA GLN A 249 -6.54 15.10 2.99
C GLN A 249 -7.57 15.13 1.88
N SER A 250 -7.43 14.24 0.90
CA SER A 250 -8.35 14.11 -0.22
C SER A 250 -8.41 12.66 -0.69
N LEU A 251 -9.58 12.23 -1.13
CA LEU A 251 -9.82 10.91 -1.68
C LEU A 251 -10.79 10.98 -2.85
N GLU A 252 -10.37 10.43 -3.98
CA GLU A 252 -11.21 10.18 -5.14
C GLU A 252 -11.22 8.67 -5.41
N MET A 253 -12.40 8.05 -5.40
CA MET A 253 -12.54 6.64 -5.76
C MET A 253 -12.66 6.51 -7.27
N HIS A 254 -11.82 5.68 -7.89
CA HIS A 254 -11.89 5.40 -9.31
C HIS A 254 -12.86 4.24 -9.57
N LYS A 255 -13.47 4.24 -10.76
CA LYS A 255 -14.33 3.13 -11.18
C LYS A 255 -13.47 1.93 -11.53
N ALA A 256 -13.87 0.75 -11.06
CA ALA A 256 -13.30 -0.50 -11.56
C ALA A 256 -13.64 -0.68 -13.06
N PRO A 257 -12.71 -1.23 -13.86
CA PRO A 257 -12.96 -1.45 -15.28
C PRO A 257 -13.97 -2.58 -15.48
N THR A 258 -14.74 -2.51 -16.57
CA THR A 258 -15.49 -3.66 -17.08
C THR A 258 -14.59 -4.40 -18.07
N CYS A 259 -14.21 -5.64 -17.75
CA CYS A 259 -13.32 -6.42 -18.59
C CYS A 259 -14.08 -7.54 -19.32
N PRO A 260 -13.83 -7.75 -20.63
CA PRO A 260 -14.45 -8.85 -21.37
C PRO A 260 -14.10 -10.20 -20.72
N GLY A 261 -15.11 -11.00 -20.37
CA GLY A 261 -14.94 -12.35 -19.85
C GLY A 261 -14.68 -12.49 -18.35
N SER A 262 -14.99 -11.47 -17.54
CA SER A 262 -15.06 -11.57 -16.07
C SER A 262 -16.28 -12.37 -15.59
#